data_AF-A0A172WIQ7-F1
#
_entry.id   AF-A0A172WIQ7-F1
#
_cell.length_a   1.000
_cell.length_b   1.000
_cell.length_c   1.000
_cell.angle_alpha   90.00
_cell.angle_beta   90.00
_cell.angle_gamma   90.00
#
_symmetry.space_group_name_H-M   'P 1'
#
loop_
_entity.id
_entity.type
_entity.pdbx_description
1 polymer ?
#
loop_
_entity_poly.entity_id
_entity_poly.type
_entity_poly.pdbx_seq_one_letter_code
_entity_poly.pdbx_strand_id
1 'polypeptide(L)'
;MEEISPEEPKKKTSLGIDENIEALLAYVLMWLTGIIFIVLEKKSDFVRFHAMQSTITFLGINIIQIVLWMISVILGAVFGPLAALIGIFIMLVNLVGLIFWVLGMIKAYQGEYYKFPIFGDLAEKWVGKVNV
;
A
#
# COMPACT_ATOMS: atom_id res chain seq x y z
N MET A 1 23.86 20.52 -29.62
CA MET A 1 24.09 19.39 -28.70
C MET A 1 23.25 19.70 -27.48
N GLU A 2 22.21 18.92 -27.21
CA GLU A 2 21.46 19.02 -25.95
C GLU A 2 22.43 18.61 -24.84
N GLU A 3 22.78 19.54 -23.95
CA GLU A 3 23.51 19.17 -22.73
C GLU A 3 22.59 18.30 -21.91
N ILE A 4 22.89 17.00 -21.88
CA ILE A 4 22.23 16.05 -20.99
C ILE A 4 22.64 16.48 -19.58
N SER A 5 21.71 17.12 -18.86
CA SER A 5 21.88 17.42 -17.44
C SER A 5 22.34 16.15 -16.73
N PRO A 6 23.40 16.19 -15.90
CA PRO A 6 23.81 15.01 -15.15
C PRO A 6 22.59 14.51 -14.33
N GLU A 7 22.21 13.24 -14.52
CA GLU A 7 21.21 12.60 -13.67
C GLU A 7 21.64 12.74 -12.22
N GLU A 8 20.77 13.29 -11.36
CA GLU A 8 21.07 13.33 -9.93
C GLU A 8 21.34 11.91 -9.43
N PRO A 9 22.41 11.69 -8.65
CA PRO A 9 22.75 10.37 -8.15
C PRO A 9 21.60 9.85 -7.28
N LYS A 10 20.98 8.74 -7.72
CA LYS A 10 19.89 8.10 -6.99
C LYS A 10 20.31 7.75 -5.57
N LYS A 11 19.56 8.27 -4.59
CA LYS A 11 19.81 8.01 -3.17
C LYS A 11 19.67 6.51 -2.87
N LYS A 12 20.67 5.94 -2.21
CA LYS A 12 20.68 4.53 -1.81
C LYS A 12 20.07 4.33 -0.43
N THR A 13 19.31 3.26 -0.29
CA THR A 13 18.59 2.86 0.92
C THR A 13 19.44 2.00 1.87
N SER A 14 18.88 1.51 2.99
CA SER A 14 19.55 0.53 3.86
C SER A 14 19.96 -0.73 3.12
N LEU A 15 19.18 -1.14 2.11
CA LEU A 15 19.43 -2.35 1.32
C LEU A 15 20.33 -2.09 0.09
N GLY A 16 20.78 -0.86 -0.13
CA GLY A 16 21.61 -0.49 -1.28
C GLY A 16 20.84 -0.45 -2.62
N ILE A 17 19.52 -0.47 -2.56
CA ILE A 17 18.61 -0.37 -3.71
C ILE A 17 18.34 1.13 -3.97
N ASP A 18 17.95 1.44 -5.20
CA ASP A 18 17.45 2.78 -5.51
C ASP A 18 16.14 3.05 -4.75
N GLU A 19 16.03 4.22 -4.14
CA GLU A 19 14.92 4.59 -3.25
C GLU A 19 13.53 4.38 -3.87
N ASN A 20 13.35 4.74 -5.14
CA ASN A 20 12.09 4.60 -5.87
C ASN A 20 11.74 3.14 -6.19
N ILE A 21 12.75 2.30 -6.45
CA ILE A 21 12.56 0.87 -6.68
C ILE A 21 12.14 0.20 -5.38
N GLU A 22 12.81 0.49 -4.27
CA GLU A 22 12.48 -0.11 -2.98
C GLU A 22 11.09 0.30 -2.50
N ALA A 23 10.71 1.57 -2.68
CA ALA A 23 9.37 2.05 -2.38
C ALA A 23 8.29 1.34 -3.22
N LEU A 24 8.54 1.08 -4.52
CA LEU A 24 7.65 0.26 -5.33
C LEU A 24 7.56 -1.17 -4.79
N LEU A 25 8.70 -1.78 -4.43
CA LEU A 25 8.74 -3.13 -3.88
C LEU A 25 7.91 -3.27 -2.61
N ALA A 26 7.74 -2.20 -1.84
CA ALA A 26 6.87 -2.18 -0.67
C ALA A 26 5.40 -2.48 -0.97
N TYR A 27 4.96 -2.32 -2.22
CA TYR A 27 3.61 -2.65 -2.67
C TYR A 27 3.48 -4.04 -3.29
N VAL A 28 4.56 -4.70 -3.72
CA VAL A 28 4.49 -5.90 -4.57
C VAL A 28 3.71 -7.05 -3.95
N LEU A 29 3.94 -7.34 -2.66
CA LEU A 29 3.17 -8.32 -1.90
C LEU A 29 2.23 -7.63 -0.92
N MET A 30 1.73 -6.44 -1.32
CA MET A 30 0.78 -5.65 -0.56
C MET A 30 1.33 -5.36 0.86
N TRP A 31 0.54 -5.63 1.89
CA TRP A 31 0.93 -5.37 3.28
C TRP A 31 2.12 -6.21 3.76
N LEU A 32 2.40 -7.38 3.15
CA LEU A 32 3.52 -8.23 3.55
C LEU A 32 4.87 -7.55 3.27
N THR A 33 5.07 -7.09 2.03
CA THR A 33 6.27 -6.32 1.68
C THR A 33 6.30 -4.99 2.42
N GLY A 34 5.14 -4.35 2.62
CA GLY A 34 5.04 -3.15 3.45
C GLY A 34 5.64 -3.36 4.85
N ILE A 35 5.25 -4.41 5.56
CA ILE A 35 5.79 -4.72 6.89
C ILE A 35 7.28 -5.03 6.83
N ILE A 36 7.71 -5.83 5.85
CA ILE A 36 9.12 -6.17 5.67
C ILE A 36 9.97 -4.90 5.53
N PHE A 37 9.59 -3.96 4.67
CA PHE A 37 10.36 -2.72 4.48
C PHE A 37 10.25 -1.73 5.65
N ILE A 38 9.14 -1.70 6.41
CA ILE A 38 9.11 -0.95 7.68
C ILE A 38 10.22 -1.42 8.63
N VAL A 39 10.47 -2.74 8.67
CA VAL A 39 11.47 -3.34 9.55
C VAL A 39 12.89 -3.24 8.96
N LEU A 40 13.08 -3.42 7.66
CA LEU A 40 14.42 -3.43 7.07
C LEU A 40 14.96 -2.03 6.73
N GLU A 41 14.09 -1.10 6.33
CA GLU A 41 14.51 0.21 5.85
C GLU A 41 14.62 1.25 6.99
N LYS A 42 15.79 1.88 7.09
CA LYS A 42 16.17 2.77 8.20
C LYS A 42 16.68 4.14 7.77
N LYS A 43 17.03 4.32 6.50
CA LYS A 43 17.68 5.51 5.96
C LYS A 43 16.74 6.37 5.11
N SER A 44 15.74 5.75 4.49
CA SER A 44 14.81 6.41 3.58
C SER A 44 13.43 6.61 4.21
N ASP A 45 13.09 7.85 4.50
CA ASP A 45 11.73 8.24 4.90
C ASP A 45 10.71 8.00 3.76
N PHE A 46 11.16 8.07 2.49
CA PHE A 46 10.33 7.83 1.32
C PHE A 46 9.85 6.38 1.26
N VAL A 47 10.79 5.44 1.35
CA VAL A 47 10.48 4.01 1.37
C VAL A 47 9.66 3.68 2.61
N ARG A 48 10.01 4.21 3.79
CA ARG A 48 9.26 3.98 5.02
C ARG A 48 7.82 4.50 4.94
N PHE A 49 7.59 5.65 4.31
CA PHE A 49 6.25 6.16 4.04
C PHE A 49 5.46 5.19 3.15
N HIS A 50 6.00 4.77 2.01
CA HIS A 50 5.33 3.86 1.09
C HIS A 50 5.09 2.47 1.70
N ALA A 51 6.03 1.99 2.51
CA ALA A 51 5.92 0.75 3.26
C ALA A 51 4.80 0.81 4.32
N MET A 52 4.69 1.93 5.06
CA MET A 52 3.59 2.17 5.98
C MET A 52 2.25 2.33 5.25
N GLN A 53 2.21 3.07 4.15
CA GLN A 53 1.00 3.25 3.34
C GLN A 53 0.51 1.92 2.76
N SER A 54 1.42 1.10 2.22
CA SER A 54 1.11 -0.25 1.76
C SER A 54 0.55 -1.10 2.90
N THR A 55 1.24 -1.13 4.04
CA THR A 55 0.81 -1.89 5.22
C THR A 55 -0.59 -1.52 5.67
N ILE A 56 -0.85 -0.25 5.98
CA ILE A 56 -2.15 0.19 6.51
C ILE A 56 -3.26 -0.03 5.47
N THR A 57 -3.00 0.29 4.20
CA THR A 57 -4.02 0.17 3.14
C THR A 57 -4.42 -1.27 2.93
N PHE A 58 -3.46 -2.15 2.65
CA PHE A 58 -3.78 -3.52 2.24
C PHE A 58 -4.09 -4.44 3.41
N LEU A 59 -3.52 -4.19 4.60
CA LEU A 59 -3.94 -4.91 5.81
C LEU A 59 -5.36 -4.51 6.20
N GLY A 60 -5.68 -3.21 6.13
CA GLY A 60 -7.04 -2.71 6.37
C GLY A 60 -8.06 -3.31 5.41
N ILE A 61 -7.76 -3.31 4.10
CA ILE A 61 -8.61 -3.96 3.09
C ILE A 61 -8.75 -5.46 3.36
N ASN A 62 -7.66 -6.17 3.69
CA ASN A 62 -7.72 -7.60 3.98
C ASN A 62 -8.62 -7.91 5.20
N ILE A 63 -8.52 -7.13 6.27
CA ILE A 63 -9.38 -7.26 7.45
C ILE A 63 -10.85 -7.03 7.08
N ILE A 64 -11.15 -5.98 6.30
CA ILE A 64 -12.51 -5.70 5.82
C ILE A 64 -13.05 -6.88 5.01
N GLN A 65 -12.24 -7.44 4.11
CA GLN A 65 -12.63 -8.59 3.30
C GLN A 65 -12.94 -9.83 4.14
N ILE A 66 -12.13 -10.12 5.17
CA ILE A 66 -12.39 -11.23 6.10
C ILE A 66 -13.71 -11.02 6.84
N VAL A 67 -13.97 -9.81 7.34
CA VAL A 67 -15.21 -9.48 8.06
C VAL A 67 -16.42 -9.63 7.14
N LEU A 68 -16.37 -9.09 5.92
CA LEU A 68 -17.45 -9.20 4.94
C LEU A 68 -17.72 -10.66 4.56
N TRP A 69 -16.67 -11.46 4.38
CA TRP A 69 -16.80 -12.88 4.11
C TRP A 69 -17.49 -13.63 5.24
N MET A 70 -17.09 -13.39 6.50
CA MET A 70 -17.75 -13.99 7.67
C MET A 70 -19.24 -13.62 7.75
N ILE A 71 -19.57 -12.34 7.53
CA ILE A 71 -20.97 -11.88 7.50
C ILE A 71 -21.74 -12.57 6.38
N SER A 72 -21.15 -12.70 5.20
CA SER A 72 -21.76 -13.39 4.06
C SER A 72 -22.04 -14.87 4.34
N VAL A 73 -21.12 -15.58 4.99
CA VAL A 73 -21.31 -16.98 5.38
C VAL A 73 -22.43 -17.13 6.40
N ILE A 74 -22.48 -16.25 7.41
CA ILE A 74 -23.49 -16.32 8.49
C ILE A 74 -24.88 -15.94 7.99
N LEU A 75 -25.01 -14.85 7.23
CA LEU A 75 -26.30 -14.29 6.81
C LEU A 75 -26.78 -14.81 5.46
N GLY A 76 -25.85 -15.18 4.57
CA GLY A 76 -26.15 -15.60 3.20
C GLY A 76 -26.86 -16.95 3.12
N ALA A 77 -26.71 -17.82 4.12
CA ALA A 77 -27.47 -19.07 4.23
C ALA A 77 -28.96 -18.84 4.51
N VAL A 78 -29.34 -17.65 5.02
CA VAL A 78 -30.72 -17.33 5.46
C VAL A 78 -31.39 -16.31 4.53
N PHE A 79 -30.63 -15.37 3.95
CA PHE A 79 -31.17 -14.27 3.14
C PHE A 79 -30.47 -14.11 1.78
N GLY A 80 -30.98 -14.81 0.76
CA GLY A 80 -30.42 -14.81 -0.60
C GLY A 80 -30.16 -13.42 -1.23
N PRO A 81 -31.10 -12.46 -1.19
CA PRO A 81 -30.86 -11.12 -1.74
C PRO A 81 -29.77 -10.30 -1.02
N LEU A 82 -29.59 -10.52 0.29
CA LEU A 82 -28.57 -9.82 1.07
C LEU A 82 -27.16 -10.30 0.71
N ALA A 83 -27.01 -11.59 0.40
CA ALA A 83 -25.74 -12.15 -0.07
C ALA A 83 -25.28 -11.50 -1.39
N ALA A 84 -26.20 -11.21 -2.31
CA ALA A 84 -25.88 -10.54 -3.57
C ALA A 84 -25.36 -9.12 -3.38
N LEU A 85 -25.97 -8.34 -2.47
CA LEU A 85 -25.51 -6.98 -2.13
C LEU A 85 -24.10 -6.99 -1.50
N ILE A 86 -23.83 -7.94 -0.60
CA ILE A 86 -22.50 -8.11 -0.01
C ILE A 86 -21.47 -8.45 -1.10
N GLY A 87 -21.82 -9.32 -2.05
CA GLY A 87 -20.95 -9.66 -3.19
C GLY A 87 -20.57 -8.43 -4.04
N ILE A 88 -21.55 -7.56 -4.34
CA ILE A 88 -21.30 -6.30 -5.05
C ILE A 88 -20.35 -5.41 -4.25
N PHE A 89 -20.56 -5.29 -2.93
CA PHE A 89 -19.69 -4.48 -2.08
C PHE A 89 -18.25 -5.01 -2.04
N ILE A 90 -18.07 -6.34 -1.91
CA ILE A 90 -16.74 -6.99 -1.99
C ILE A 90 -16.04 -6.68 -3.31
N MET A 91 -16.76 -6.74 -4.43
CA MET A 91 -16.23 -6.42 -5.76
C MET A 91 -15.76 -4.96 -5.83
N LEU A 92 -16.53 -4.00 -5.29
CA LEU A 92 -16.16 -2.59 -5.26
C LEU A 92 -14.90 -2.35 -4.40
N VAL A 93 -14.81 -2.98 -3.23
CA VAL A 93 -13.62 -2.88 -2.37
C VAL A 93 -12.38 -3.43 -3.08
N ASN A 94 -12.51 -4.56 -3.78
CA ASN A 94 -11.40 -5.12 -4.57
C ASN A 94 -10.97 -4.21 -5.71
N LEU A 95 -11.92 -3.57 -6.40
CA LEU A 95 -11.60 -2.63 -7.48
C LEU A 95 -10.86 -1.40 -6.95
N VAL A 96 -11.30 -0.83 -5.83
CA VAL A 96 -10.60 0.29 -5.17
C VAL A 96 -9.21 -0.14 -4.69
N GLY A 97 -9.09 -1.34 -4.10
CA GLY A 97 -7.81 -1.91 -3.69
C GLY A 97 -6.85 -2.09 -4.86
N LEU A 98 -7.34 -2.57 -6.01
CA LEU A 98 -6.56 -2.70 -7.24
C LEU A 98 -6.06 -1.34 -7.75
N ILE A 99 -6.92 -0.32 -7.72
CA ILE A 99 -6.55 1.06 -8.10
C ILE A 99 -5.44 1.58 -7.18
N PHE A 100 -5.59 1.46 -5.86
CA PHE A 100 -4.54 1.87 -4.92
C PHE A 100 -3.25 1.07 -5.10
N TRP A 101 -3.33 -0.22 -5.42
CA TRP A 101 -2.14 -1.04 -5.64
C TRP A 101 -1.32 -0.56 -6.84
N VAL A 102 -1.98 -0.37 -7.98
CA VAL A 102 -1.32 0.10 -9.20
C VAL A 102 -0.84 1.55 -9.05
N LEU A 103 -1.69 2.44 -8.52
CA LEU A 103 -1.30 3.84 -8.28
C LEU A 103 -0.12 3.94 -7.30
N GLY A 104 -0.11 3.15 -6.23
CA GLY A 104 0.98 3.09 -5.26
C GLY A 104 2.30 2.71 -5.91
N MET A 105 2.31 1.64 -6.70
CA MET A 105 3.52 1.20 -7.43
C MET A 105 4.02 2.28 -8.40
N ILE A 106 3.12 2.83 -9.24
CA ILE A 106 3.49 3.86 -10.22
C ILE A 106 4.06 5.10 -9.52
N LYS A 107 3.38 5.59 -8.49
CA LYS A 107 3.79 6.81 -7.79
C LYS A 107 5.07 6.63 -6.98
N ALA A 108 5.25 5.46 -6.36
CA ALA A 108 6.50 5.12 -5.70
C ALA A 108 7.68 5.06 -6.69
N TYR A 109 7.47 4.43 -7.85
CA TYR A 109 8.49 4.37 -8.90
C TYR A 109 8.85 5.74 -9.48
N GLN A 110 7.87 6.65 -9.57
CA GLN A 110 8.05 8.04 -9.98
C GLN A 110 8.74 8.90 -8.91
N GLY A 111 8.96 8.39 -7.69
CA GLY A 111 9.56 9.15 -6.59
C GLY A 111 8.58 10.13 -5.91
N GLU A 112 7.27 9.93 -6.06
CA GLU A 112 6.24 10.83 -5.52
C GLU A 112 5.64 10.31 -4.21
N TYR A 113 5.58 11.16 -3.17
CA TYR A 113 4.81 10.93 -1.95
C TYR A 113 3.30 11.07 -2.21
N TYR A 114 2.73 10.16 -3.02
CA TYR A 114 1.31 10.16 -3.29
C TYR A 114 0.54 9.58 -2.11
N LYS A 115 -0.20 10.43 -1.41
CA LYS A 115 -1.05 10.06 -0.28
C LYS A 115 -2.39 9.53 -0.79
N PHE A 116 -2.71 8.27 -0.48
CA PHE A 116 -4.05 7.76 -0.72
C PHE A 116 -5.05 8.48 0.18
N PRO A 117 -6.29 8.75 -0.28
CA PRO A 117 -7.33 9.31 0.58
C PRO A 117 -7.46 8.50 1.88
N ILE A 118 -7.43 9.18 3.03
CA ILE A 118 -7.46 8.60 4.38
C ILE A 118 -6.16 7.84 4.74
N PHE A 119 -5.73 6.87 3.92
CA PHE A 119 -4.62 5.98 4.25
C PHE A 119 -3.25 6.67 4.23
N GLY A 120 -3.04 7.68 3.39
CA GLY A 120 -1.77 8.40 3.31
C GLY A 120 -1.50 9.26 4.55
N ASP A 121 -2.52 9.94 5.06
CA ASP A 121 -2.40 10.71 6.31
C ASP A 121 -2.19 9.79 7.52
N LEU A 122 -2.83 8.62 7.52
CA LEU A 122 -2.56 7.58 8.51
C LEU A 122 -1.10 7.09 8.40
N ALA A 123 -0.62 6.82 7.20
CA ALA A 123 0.74 6.35 6.98
C ALA A 123 1.79 7.33 7.50
N GLU A 124 1.66 8.61 7.16
CA GLU A 124 2.53 9.67 7.65
C GLU A 124 2.48 9.81 9.18
N LYS A 125 1.29 9.70 9.77
CA LYS A 125 1.13 9.75 11.23
C LYS A 125 1.76 8.55 11.95
N TRP A 126 1.68 7.36 11.36
CA TRP A 126 2.14 6.13 12.01
C TRP A 126 3.61 5.82 11.73
N VAL A 127 4.15 6.20 10.57
CA VAL A 127 5.55 5.93 10.22
C VAL A 127 6.52 6.55 11.24
N GLY A 128 6.22 7.74 11.78
CA GLY A 128 7.02 8.39 12.81
C GLY A 128 6.86 7.80 14.22
N LYS A 129 5.84 6.96 14.47
CA LYS A 129 5.60 6.31 15.76
C LYS A 129 6.19 4.90 15.85
N VAL A 130 6.45 4.29 14.71
CA VAL A 130 6.97 2.94 14.60
C VAL A 130 8.50 3.01 14.62
N ASN A 131 9.06 2.95 15.84
CA ASN A 131 10.50 2.93 16.08
C ASN A 131 11.02 1.49 16.12
N VAL A 132 10.94 0.82 14.97
CA VAL A 132 11.66 -0.44 14.71
C VAL A 132 12.82 -0.17 13.81
#